data_AF-A0A4Q7ZIJ3-F1
#
_entry.id   AF-A0A4Q7ZIJ3-F1
#
_cell.length_a   1.000
_cell.length_b   1.000
_cell.length_c   1.000
_cell.angle_alpha   90.00
_cell.angle_beta   90.00
_cell.angle_gamma   90.00
#
_symmetry.space_group_name_H-M   'P 1'
#
loop_
_entity.id
_entity.type
_entity.pdbx_description
1 polymer ?
#
loop_
_entity_poly.entity_id
_entity_poly.type
_entity_poly.pdbx_seq_one_letter_code
_entity_poly.pdbx_strand_id
1 'polypeptide(L)'
;MYAARPTVTAAPISRDRIDECLDSSKYWAIRLPRYANEMQRKSDTYALAAAFLSMVTGLTIWGFLAESNSRWAQTAASAAAFAAAACAIIPRVKNYSEAAGKARQLATQYGTIKGRLTDAQVWSSSNIAEDTALRQVVEDFEAIKSGKDSLVPYPKRYIEERHPEAKE
;
A
#
# COMPACT_ATOMS: atom_id res chain seq x y z
N MET A 1 -26.36 -2.76 18.14
CA MET A 1 -25.34 -3.47 18.95
C MET A 1 -23.97 -3.03 18.45
N TYR A 2 -23.29 -2.16 19.20
CA TYR A 2 -21.90 -1.79 18.90
C TYR A 2 -20.98 -2.86 19.51
N ALA A 3 -20.21 -3.56 18.67
CA ALA A 3 -19.20 -4.48 19.15
C ALA A 3 -18.13 -3.70 19.93
N ALA A 4 -17.91 -4.06 21.19
CA ALA A 4 -16.82 -3.54 22.00
C ALA A 4 -15.49 -3.84 21.28
N ARG A 5 -14.67 -2.82 21.03
CA ARG A 5 -13.31 -3.00 20.52
C ARG A 5 -12.53 -3.81 21.55
N PRO A 6 -11.73 -4.82 21.14
CA PRO A 6 -10.86 -5.52 22.06
C PRO A 6 -9.90 -4.51 22.69
N THR A 7 -9.98 -4.37 24.02
CA THR A 7 -8.98 -3.67 24.81
C THR A 7 -7.69 -4.47 24.74
N VAL A 8 -6.81 -4.10 23.81
CA VAL A 8 -5.40 -4.49 23.86
C VAL A 8 -4.91 -4.01 25.22
N THR A 9 -4.54 -4.94 26.10
CA THR A 9 -3.96 -4.65 27.42
C THR A 9 -2.82 -3.65 27.22
N ALA A 10 -3.08 -2.39 27.58
CA ALA A 10 -2.20 -1.29 27.30
C ALA A 10 -0.91 -1.49 28.09
N ALA A 11 0.15 -1.94 27.41
CA ALA A 11 1.50 -1.82 27.94
C ALA A 11 1.70 -0.37 28.41
N PRO A 12 2.30 -0.15 29.59
CA PRO A 12 2.43 1.17 30.17
C PRO A 12 3.02 2.14 29.14
N ILE A 13 2.38 3.30 28.96
CA ILE A 13 2.86 4.32 28.04
C ILE A 13 4.12 4.93 28.65
N SER A 14 5.27 4.47 28.18
CA SER A 14 6.58 5.04 28.50
C SER A 14 6.92 6.14 27.50
N ARG A 15 7.84 7.03 27.88
CA ARG A 15 8.42 8.02 26.94
C ARG A 15 9.02 7.34 25.72
N ASP A 16 9.74 6.23 25.93
CA ASP A 16 10.37 5.46 24.86
C ASP A 16 9.34 4.96 23.84
N ARG A 17 8.16 4.52 24.29
CA ARG A 17 7.08 4.08 23.40
C ARG A 17 6.52 5.23 22.55
N ILE A 18 6.41 6.43 23.13
CA ILE A 18 5.94 7.62 22.40
C ILE A 18 6.96 8.00 21.33
N ASP A 19 8.25 8.02 21.68
CA ASP A 19 9.33 8.35 20.75
C ASP A 19 9.41 7.32 19.61
N GLU A 20 9.21 6.04 19.89
CA GLU A 20 9.10 4.99 18.86
C GLU A 20 7.91 5.21 17.92
N CYS A 21 6.74 5.56 18.47
CA CYS A 21 5.56 5.90 17.66
C CYS A 21 5.82 7.14 16.78
N LEU A 22 6.54 8.13 17.32
CA LEU A 22 6.90 9.35 16.62
C LEU A 22 7.91 9.10 15.49
N ASP A 23 8.94 8.28 15.73
CA ASP A 23 9.88 7.87 14.69
C ASP A 23 9.21 7.04 13.59
N SER A 24 8.40 6.06 13.98
CA SER A 24 7.65 5.22 13.05
C SER A 24 6.68 6.05 12.20
N SER A 25 5.92 6.97 12.82
CA SER A 25 5.02 7.86 12.08
C SER A 25 5.75 8.78 11.10
N LYS A 26 6.90 9.36 11.48
CA LYS A 26 7.76 10.16 10.60
C LYS A 26 8.25 9.35 9.40
N TYR A 27 8.73 8.13 9.64
CA TYR A 27 9.20 7.25 8.59
C TYR A 27 8.09 6.91 7.59
N TRP A 28 6.94 6.45 8.08
CA TRP A 28 5.84 6.00 7.21
C TRP A 28 5.13 7.15 6.49
N ALA A 29 5.04 8.34 7.09
CA ALA A 29 4.52 9.54 6.42
C ALA A 29 5.32 9.90 5.15
N ILE A 30 6.63 9.64 5.14
CA ILE A 30 7.51 9.90 3.97
C ILE A 30 7.55 8.69 3.02
N ARG A 31 7.54 7.46 3.57
CA ARG A 31 7.73 6.24 2.79
C ARG A 31 6.46 5.79 2.05
N LEU A 32 5.28 5.92 2.66
CA LEU A 32 4.01 5.46 2.06
C LEU A 32 3.65 6.18 0.74
N PRO A 33 3.84 7.51 0.59
CA PRO A 33 3.60 8.17 -0.70
C PRO A 33 4.49 7.64 -1.83
N ARG A 34 5.77 7.35 -1.54
CA ARG A 34 6.69 6.77 -2.51
C ARG A 34 6.26 5.36 -2.91
N TYR A 35 5.88 4.54 -1.94
CA TYR A 35 5.33 3.21 -2.17
C TYR A 35 4.06 3.25 -3.03
N ALA A 36 3.13 4.17 -2.73
CA ALA A 36 1.92 4.35 -3.51
C ALA A 36 2.22 4.72 -4.97
N ASN A 37 3.19 5.60 -5.21
CA ASN A 37 3.61 5.99 -6.56
C ASN A 37 4.30 4.84 -7.32
N GLU A 38 5.09 4.02 -6.64
CA GLU A 38 5.69 2.82 -7.24
C GLU A 38 4.62 1.79 -7.65
N MET A 39 3.63 1.55 -6.79
CA MET A 39 2.52 0.64 -7.09
C MET A 39 1.63 1.17 -8.22
N GLN A 40 1.37 2.48 -8.24
CA GLN A 40 0.63 3.09 -9.35
C GLN A 40 1.40 2.98 -10.66
N ARG A 41 2.71 3.28 -10.70
CA ARG A 41 3.55 3.11 -11.90
C ARG A 41 3.53 1.69 -12.44
N LYS A 42 3.56 0.67 -11.58
CA LYS A 42 3.44 -0.72 -12.00
C LYS A 42 2.08 -0.97 -12.66
N SER A 43 0.99 -0.51 -12.05
CA SER A 43 -0.35 -0.61 -12.64
C SER A 43 -0.43 0.06 -14.01
N ASP A 44 0.10 1.29 -14.14
CA ASP A 44 0.08 2.06 -15.38
C ASP A 44 0.91 1.37 -16.49
N THR A 45 2.02 0.73 -16.13
CA THR A 45 2.86 -0.02 -17.08
C THR A 45 2.12 -1.21 -17.67
N TYR A 46 1.36 -1.96 -16.87
CA TYR A 46 0.52 -3.05 -17.37
C TYR A 46 -0.63 -2.54 -18.24
N ALA A 47 -1.25 -1.41 -17.88
CA ALA A 47 -2.30 -0.80 -18.69
C ALA A 47 -1.77 -0.35 -20.05
N LEU A 48 -0.59 0.28 -20.09
CA LEU A 48 0.10 0.66 -21.33
C LEU A 48 0.47 -0.57 -22.18
N ALA A 49 0.97 -1.63 -21.57
CA ALA A 49 1.28 -2.88 -22.28
C ALA A 49 0.02 -3.51 -22.90
N ALA A 50 -1.09 -3.55 -22.15
CA ALA A 50 -2.37 -4.04 -22.65
C ALA A 50 -2.92 -3.18 -23.81
N ALA A 51 -2.82 -1.85 -23.70
CA ALA A 51 -3.22 -0.93 -24.76
C ALA A 51 -2.39 -1.13 -26.03
N PHE A 52 -1.06 -1.28 -25.88
CA PHE A 52 -0.16 -1.53 -26.99
C PHE A 52 -0.46 -2.89 -27.67
N LEU A 53 -0.65 -3.96 -26.90
CA LEU A 53 -1.06 -5.27 -27.41
C LEU A 53 -2.39 -5.19 -28.17
N SER A 54 -3.37 -4.47 -27.63
CA SER A 54 -4.66 -4.26 -28.30
C SER A 54 -4.52 -3.50 -29.61
N MET A 55 -3.64 -2.47 -29.65
CA MET A 55 -3.38 -1.69 -30.86
C MET A 55 -2.72 -2.54 -31.95
N VAL A 56 -1.68 -3.31 -31.58
CA VAL A 56 -1.00 -4.23 -32.51
C VAL A 56 -1.96 -5.31 -33.01
N THR A 57 -2.78 -5.86 -32.13
CA THR A 57 -3.80 -6.87 -32.49
C THR A 57 -4.84 -6.29 -33.45
N GLY A 58 -5.33 -5.07 -33.19
CA GLY A 58 -6.28 -4.38 -34.08
C GLY A 58 -5.71 -4.10 -35.47
N LEU A 59 -4.44 -3.67 -35.55
CA LEU A 59 -3.73 -3.44 -36.82
C LEU A 59 -3.45 -4.73 -37.59
N THR A 60 -3.07 -5.80 -36.89
CA THR A 60 -2.73 -7.09 -37.53
C THR A 60 -3.96 -7.83 -38.05
N ILE A 61 -5.12 -7.73 -37.38
CA ILE A 61 -6.37 -8.35 -37.85
C ILE A 61 -6.77 -7.83 -39.24
N TRP A 62 -6.67 -6.51 -39.48
CA TRP A 62 -7.00 -5.92 -40.77
C TRP A 62 -6.02 -6.31 -41.88
N GLY A 63 -4.72 -6.37 -41.57
CA GLY A 63 -3.70 -6.83 -42.52
C GLY A 63 -3.90 -8.30 -42.93
N PHE A 64 -4.27 -9.16 -41.97
CA PHE A 64 -4.48 -10.59 -42.24
C PHE A 64 -5.81 -10.93 -42.91
N LEU A 65 -6.87 -10.14 -42.69
CA LEU A 65 -8.13 -10.29 -43.45
C LEU A 65 -7.93 -10.08 -44.95
N ALA A 66 -6.89 -9.34 -45.35
CA ALA A 66 -6.54 -9.12 -46.75
C ALA A 66 -5.71 -10.27 -47.37
N GLU A 67 -5.00 -11.08 -46.58
CA GLU A 67 -4.12 -12.16 -47.05
C GLU A 67 -4.49 -13.53 -46.44
N SER A 68 -5.33 -14.25 -47.18
CA SER A 68 -5.68 -15.69 -47.12
C SER A 68 -4.94 -16.63 -46.15
N ASN A 69 -5.74 -17.33 -45.32
CA ASN A 69 -5.56 -18.70 -44.76
C ASN A 69 -4.20 -19.12 -44.17
N SER A 70 -3.44 -18.18 -43.59
CA SER A 70 -2.19 -18.51 -42.89
C SER A 70 -2.45 -18.96 -41.44
N ARG A 71 -2.26 -20.26 -41.15
CA ARG A 71 -2.39 -20.83 -39.79
C ARG A 71 -1.46 -20.16 -38.77
N TRP A 72 -0.32 -19.64 -39.20
CA TRP A 72 0.62 -18.92 -38.33
C TRP A 72 0.04 -17.60 -37.81
N ALA A 73 -0.75 -16.92 -38.64
CA ALA A 73 -1.44 -15.69 -38.29
C ALA A 73 -2.48 -15.89 -37.19
N GLN A 74 -3.28 -16.95 -37.31
CA GLN A 74 -4.30 -17.31 -36.32
C GLN A 74 -3.67 -17.65 -34.97
N THR A 75 -2.54 -18.38 -34.97
CA THR A 75 -1.80 -18.69 -33.75
C THR A 75 -1.21 -17.43 -33.10
N ALA A 76 -0.60 -16.54 -33.88
CA ALA A 76 -0.03 -15.29 -33.39
C ALA A 76 -1.11 -14.34 -32.82
N ALA A 77 -2.25 -14.20 -33.51
CA ALA A 77 -3.38 -13.41 -33.03
C ALA A 77 -3.98 -13.97 -31.74
N SER A 78 -4.10 -15.30 -31.64
CA SER A 78 -4.60 -15.97 -30.43
C SER A 78 -3.64 -15.79 -29.24
N ALA A 79 -2.33 -15.89 -29.46
CA ALA A 79 -1.32 -15.63 -28.44
C ALA A 79 -1.33 -14.17 -27.97
N ALA A 80 -1.48 -13.22 -28.90
CA ALA A 80 -1.60 -11.80 -28.58
C ALA A 80 -2.89 -11.49 -27.78
N ALA A 81 -4.02 -12.10 -28.14
CA ALA A 81 -5.26 -11.98 -27.40
C ALA A 81 -5.15 -12.58 -25.98
N PHE A 82 -4.48 -13.73 -25.84
CA PHE A 82 -4.20 -14.32 -24.52
C PHE A 82 -3.27 -13.45 -23.67
N ALA A 83 -2.22 -12.89 -24.26
CA ALA A 83 -1.32 -11.96 -23.58
C ALA A 83 -2.05 -10.69 -23.14
N ALA A 84 -2.92 -10.13 -24.00
CA ALA A 84 -3.74 -8.97 -23.66
C ALA A 84 -4.70 -9.27 -22.49
N ALA A 85 -5.36 -10.43 -22.50
CA ALA A 85 -6.22 -10.86 -21.41
C ALA A 85 -5.43 -11.06 -20.10
N ALA A 86 -4.25 -11.67 -20.15
CA ALA A 86 -3.38 -11.82 -19.00
C ALA A 86 -2.93 -10.45 -18.44
N CYS A 87 -2.53 -9.51 -19.30
CA CYS A 87 -2.15 -8.15 -18.90
C CYS A 87 -3.31 -7.35 -18.29
N ALA A 88 -4.56 -7.61 -18.70
CA ALA A 88 -5.74 -6.97 -18.11
C ALA A 88 -6.13 -7.57 -16.75
N ILE A 89 -5.88 -8.87 -16.55
CA ILE A 89 -6.27 -9.60 -15.33
C ILE A 89 -5.25 -9.39 -14.20
N ILE A 90 -3.95 -9.39 -14.49
CA ILE A 90 -2.88 -9.31 -13.48
C ILE A 90 -3.01 -8.08 -12.54
N PRO A 91 -3.24 -6.85 -13.02
CA PRO A 91 -3.37 -5.66 -12.16
C PRO A 91 -4.61 -5.74 -11.27
N ARG A 92 -5.68 -6.33 -11.80
CA ARG A 92 -6.98 -6.51 -11.14
C ARG A 92 -6.92 -7.58 -10.05
N VAL A 93 -6.20 -8.68 -10.31
CA VAL A 93 -5.99 -9.76 -9.33
C VAL A 93 -5.07 -9.32 -8.19
N LYS A 94 -4.10 -8.44 -8.48
CA LYS A 94 -3.15 -7.98 -7.46
C LYS A 94 -3.54 -6.69 -6.72
N ASN A 95 -4.71 -6.10 -7.05
CA ASN A 95 -5.26 -4.92 -6.37
C ASN A 95 -4.27 -3.76 -6.16
N TYR A 96 -3.34 -3.56 -7.08
CA TYR A 96 -2.29 -2.55 -6.95
C TYR A 96 -2.84 -1.12 -6.87
N SER A 97 -3.95 -0.84 -7.55
CA SER A 97 -4.65 0.44 -7.51
C SER A 97 -5.31 0.71 -6.16
N GLU A 98 -5.97 -0.30 -5.58
CA GLU A 98 -6.54 -0.20 -4.23
C GLU A 98 -5.44 -0.06 -3.16
N ALA A 99 -4.34 -0.79 -3.31
CA ALA A 99 -3.18 -0.70 -2.43
C ALA A 99 -2.55 0.71 -2.47
N ALA A 100 -2.44 1.32 -3.65
CA ALA A 100 -1.95 2.69 -3.81
C ALA A 100 -2.90 3.71 -3.17
N GLY A 101 -4.22 3.54 -3.34
CA GLY A 101 -5.24 4.37 -2.70
C GLY A 101 -5.18 4.30 -1.17
N LYS A 102 -5.17 3.07 -0.62
CA LYS A 102 -5.06 2.83 0.82
C LYS A 102 -3.73 3.36 1.39
N ALA A 103 -2.62 3.18 0.67
CA ALA A 103 -1.32 3.71 1.10
C ALA A 103 -1.28 5.24 1.15
N ARG A 104 -1.93 5.95 0.21
CA ARG A 104 -2.07 7.42 0.27
C ARG A 104 -2.91 7.87 1.45
N GLN A 105 -4.05 7.22 1.68
CA GLN A 105 -4.92 7.52 2.82
C GLN A 105 -4.18 7.30 4.14
N LEU A 106 -3.45 6.19 4.27
CA LEU A 106 -2.62 5.91 5.43
C LEU A 106 -1.50 6.94 5.59
N ALA A 107 -0.86 7.40 4.52
CA ALA A 107 0.17 8.44 4.60
C ALA A 107 -0.37 9.74 5.21
N THR A 108 -1.57 10.16 4.80
CA THR A 108 -2.25 11.33 5.40
C THR A 108 -2.54 11.11 6.88
N GLN A 109 -3.05 9.93 7.26
CA GLN A 109 -3.33 9.57 8.65
C GLN A 109 -2.06 9.57 9.52
N TYR A 110 -0.94 9.06 8.98
CA TYR A 110 0.37 9.13 9.65
C TYR A 110 0.87 10.57 9.83
N GLY A 111 0.60 11.46 8.87
CA GLY A 111 0.89 12.89 9.01
C GLY A 111 0.09 13.55 10.13
N THR A 112 -1.21 13.28 10.19
CA THR A 112 -2.11 13.80 11.24
C THR A 112 -1.75 13.27 12.62
N ILE A 113 -1.49 11.97 12.76
CA ILE A 113 -1.15 11.37 14.06
C ILE A 113 0.21 11.83 14.56
N LYS A 114 1.18 12.07 13.67
CA LYS A 114 2.47 12.68 14.02
C LYS A 114 2.27 14.05 14.67
N GLY A 115 1.40 14.90 14.11
CA GLY A 115 1.06 16.20 14.69
C GLY A 115 0.48 16.04 16.10
N ARG A 116 -0.53 15.18 16.24
CA ARG A 116 -1.17 14.89 17.54
C ARG A 116 -0.20 14.30 18.58
N LEU A 117 0.73 13.43 18.18
CA LEU A 117 1.77 12.89 19.06
C LEU A 117 2.77 13.96 19.49
N THR A 118 3.16 14.86 18.57
CA THR A 118 4.07 15.97 18.87
C THR A 118 3.42 16.95 19.84
N ASP A 119 2.16 17.30 19.61
CA ASP A 119 1.40 18.17 20.49
C ASP A 119 1.25 17.49 21.87
N ALA A 120 0.76 16.26 21.92
CA ALA A 120 0.59 15.54 23.18
C ALA A 120 1.90 15.40 23.98
N GLN A 121 3.06 15.24 23.32
CA GLN A 121 4.37 15.22 23.98
C GLN A 121 4.72 16.57 24.65
N VAL A 122 4.36 17.69 24.03
CA VAL A 122 4.57 19.04 24.59
C VAL A 122 3.65 19.29 25.80
N TRP A 123 2.40 18.82 25.74
CA TRP A 123 1.41 19.01 26.80
C TRP A 123 1.61 18.07 27.99
N SER A 124 2.15 16.86 27.79
CA SER A 124 2.25 15.79 28.80
C SER A 124 3.39 15.97 29.84
N SER A 125 3.75 17.21 30.19
CA SER A 125 4.94 17.54 30.99
C SER A 125 4.98 16.99 32.43
N SER A 126 3.85 16.54 33.00
CA SER A 126 3.79 16.20 34.44
C SER A 126 3.37 14.77 34.81
N ASN A 127 2.56 14.06 33.99
CA ASN A 127 2.17 12.68 34.32
C ASN A 127 1.70 11.86 33.10
N ILE A 128 2.65 11.40 32.27
CA ILE A 128 2.42 10.61 31.04
C ILE A 128 1.53 9.39 31.28
N ALA A 129 1.65 8.75 32.44
CA ALA A 129 0.94 7.53 32.76
C ALA A 129 -0.58 7.76 32.91
N GLU A 130 -1.02 8.95 33.33
CA GLU A 130 -2.44 9.27 33.58
C GLU A 130 -3.09 10.09 32.46
N ASP A 131 -2.28 10.54 31.48
CA ASP A 131 -2.77 11.34 30.37
C ASP A 131 -3.66 10.52 29.43
N THR A 132 -4.97 10.72 29.58
CA THR A 132 -6.00 10.03 28.80
C THR A 132 -5.96 10.46 27.32
N ALA A 133 -5.58 11.71 27.05
CA ALA A 133 -5.45 12.19 25.67
C ALA A 133 -4.28 11.50 24.98
N LEU A 134 -3.14 11.35 25.66
CA LEU A 134 -1.98 10.65 25.15
C LEU A 134 -2.25 9.16 24.88
N ARG A 135 -2.97 8.48 25.79
CA ARG A 135 -3.45 7.10 25.57
C ARG A 135 -4.26 6.99 24.30
N GLN A 136 -5.19 7.91 24.09
CA GLN A 136 -6.04 7.91 22.90
C GLN A 136 -5.23 8.14 21.62
N VAL A 137 -4.21 9.01 21.64
CA VAL A 137 -3.33 9.21 20.48
C VAL A 137 -2.52 7.95 20.15
N VAL A 138 -2.03 7.23 21.17
CA VAL A 138 -1.29 5.97 20.96
C VAL A 138 -2.22 4.87 20.42
N GLU A 139 -3.45 4.76 20.94
CA GLU A 139 -4.45 3.82 20.40
C GLU A 139 -4.81 4.13 18.94
N ASP A 140 -4.99 5.41 18.60
CA ASP A 140 -5.22 5.85 17.23
C ASP A 140 -4.03 5.49 16.33
N PHE A 141 -2.80 5.62 16.83
CA PHE A 141 -1.59 5.19 16.11
C PHE A 141 -1.55 3.68 15.85
N GLU A 142 -1.87 2.86 16.85
CA GLU A 142 -1.91 1.39 16.69
C GLU A 142 -3.01 0.96 15.70
N ALA A 143 -4.15 1.66 15.68
CA ALA A 143 -5.19 1.44 14.69
C ALA A 143 -4.68 1.72 13.26
N ILE A 144 -3.96 2.83 13.05
CA ILE A 144 -3.34 3.19 11.76
C ILE A 144 -2.24 2.17 11.38
N LYS A 145 -1.47 1.69 12.36
CA LYS A 145 -0.45 0.64 12.18
C LYS A 145 -1.08 -0.66 11.69
N SER A 146 -2.17 -1.11 12.32
CA SER A 146 -2.91 -2.30 11.86
C SER A 146 -3.42 -2.14 10.42
N GLY A 147 -3.86 -0.93 10.05
CA GLY A 147 -4.27 -0.60 8.69
C GLY A 147 -3.12 -0.72 7.68
N LYS A 148 -1.92 -0.25 8.04
CA LYS A 148 -0.69 -0.47 7.25
C LYS A 148 -0.38 -1.95 7.13
N ASP A 149 -0.50 -2.71 8.21
CA ASP A 149 -0.14 -4.13 8.22
C ASP A 149 -1.09 -5.00 7.38
N SER A 150 -2.31 -4.51 7.16
CA SER A 150 -3.29 -5.12 6.26
C SER A 150 -3.05 -4.84 4.77
N LEU A 151 -2.10 -3.98 4.40
CA LEU A 151 -1.79 -3.68 2.99
C LEU A 151 -1.19 -4.89 2.27
N VAL A 152 -1.75 -5.20 1.11
CA VAL A 152 -1.22 -6.20 0.17
C VAL A 152 -0.98 -5.52 -1.18
N PRO A 153 0.25 -5.55 -1.73
CA PRO A 153 1.47 -6.10 -1.13
C PRO A 153 1.90 -5.31 0.13
N TYR A 154 2.62 -5.97 1.03
CA TYR A 154 3.05 -5.35 2.30
C TYR A 154 4.26 -4.42 2.07
N PRO A 155 4.18 -3.14 2.49
CA PRO A 155 5.34 -2.25 2.46
C PRO A 155 6.31 -2.63 3.60
N LYS A 156 7.49 -3.16 3.25
CA LYS A 156 8.53 -3.53 4.24
C LYS A 156 9.35 -2.32 4.69
N ARG A 157 9.69 -2.25 5.98
CA ARG A 157 10.65 -1.26 6.50
C ARG A 157 12.06 -1.73 6.11
N TYR A 158 12.93 -0.83 5.66
CA TYR A 158 14.29 -1.18 5.21
C TYR A 158 15.16 -1.86 6.31
N ILE A 159 14.83 -1.62 7.59
CA ILE A 159 15.49 -2.26 8.75
C ILE A 159 15.15 -3.76 8.83
N GLU A 160 13.91 -4.13 8.49
CA GLU A 160 13.43 -5.52 8.41
C GLU A 160 14.08 -6.29 7.23
N GLU A 161 14.55 -5.59 6.21
CA GLU A 161 15.25 -6.20 5.06
C GLU A 161 16.74 -6.47 5.32
N ARG A 162 17.35 -5.76 6.28
CA ARG A 162 18.79 -5.90 6.58
C ARG A 162 19.08 -6.83 7.76
N HIS A 163 18.14 -7.00 8.68
CA HIS A 163 18.23 -7.90 9.83
C HIS A 163 16.93 -8.70 9.98
N PRO A 164 16.76 -9.81 9.24
CA PRO A 164 15.58 -10.67 9.37
C PRO A 164 15.46 -11.34 10.74
N GLU A 165 16.52 -11.30 11.55
CA GLU A 165 16.62 -11.94 12.87
C GLU A 165 16.05 -11.10 14.02
N ALA A 166 15.61 -9.86 13.78
CA ALA A 166 14.98 -9.02 14.81
C ALA A 166 13.50 -9.36 15.08
N LYS A 167 13.05 -10.53 14.61
CA LYS A 167 11.72 -11.09 14.89
C LYS A 167 11.86 -12.34 15.75
N GLU A 168 12.18 -12.15 17.02
CA GLU A 168 11.88 -13.11 18.09
C GLU A 168 11.15 -12.39 19.22
#